data_AF-A0AB39W8Y4-F1
#
_entry.id   AF-A0AB39W8Y4-F1
#
_cell.length_a   1.000
_cell.length_b   1.000
_cell.length_c   1.000
_cell.angle_alpha   90.00
_cell.angle_beta   90.00
_cell.angle_gamma   90.00
#
_symmetry.space_group_name_H-M   'P 1'
#
loop_
_entity.id
_entity.type
_entity.pdbx_description
1 polymer ?
#
loop_
_entity_poly.entity_id
_entity_poly.type
_entity_poly.pdbx_seq_one_letter_code
_entity_poly.pdbx_strand_id
1 'polypeptide(L)' 'MTKVLVANVSSIVNDNEKRNFEFELTELNKHLSEGWYIEKYDIVTNPISLAFSIIYQLTK' A
#
# COMPACT_ATOMS: atom_id res chain seq x y z
N MET A 1 -15.62 2.35 -13.98
CA MET A 1 -14.97 3.63 -13.59
C MET A 1 -13.64 3.30 -12.92
N THR A 2 -12.59 4.13 -13.04
CA THR A 2 -11.24 3.79 -12.54
C THR A 2 -10.77 4.75 -11.44
N LYS A 3 -10.08 4.22 -10.42
CA LYS A 3 -9.47 4.97 -9.31
C LYS A 3 -8.02 4.51 -9.11
N VAL A 4 -7.19 5.41 -8.57
CA VAL A 4 -5.80 5.09 -8.21
C VAL A 4 -5.61 5.38 -6.73
N LEU A 5 -5.04 4.42 -5.99
CA LEU A 5 -4.67 4.55 -4.59
C LEU A 5 -3.17 4.34 -4.43
N VAL A 6 -2.55 5.11 -3.55
CA VAL A 6 -1.13 4.96 -3.21
C VAL A 6 -1.02 4.59 -1.74
N ALA A 7 -0.49 3.41 -1.46
CA ALA A 7 -0.27 2.93 -0.11
C ALA A 7 1.24 2.97 0.20
N ASN A 8 1.64 3.82 1.14
CA ASN A 8 3.03 3.93 1.55
C ASN A 8 3.31 2.90 2.64
N VAL A 9 4.38 2.12 2.45
CA VAL A 9 4.87 1.13 3.39
C VAL A 9 6.23 1.59 3.86
N SER A 10 6.36 1.93 5.13
CA SER A 10 7.65 2.18 5.78
C SER A 10 7.94 1.07 6.77
N SER A 11 9.19 0.58 6.78
CA SER A 11 9.67 -0.28 7.86
C SER A 11 10.38 0.58 8.88
N ILE A 12 9.79 0.70 10.07
CA ILE A 12 10.46 1.31 11.22
C ILE A 12 11.13 0.15 11.99
N VAL A 13 12.46 0.17 12.05
CA VAL A 13 13.20 -0.75 12.91
C VAL A 13 13.15 -0.17 14.32
N ASN A 14 12.22 -0.66 15.14
CA ASN A 14 12.29 -0.41 16.58
C ASN A 14 13.42 -1.27 17.16
N ASP A 15 14.11 -0.75 18.17
CA ASP A 15 15.34 -1.24 18.85
C ASP A 15 15.28 -2.70 19.40
N ASN A 16 14.21 -3.44 19.12
CA ASN A 16 13.92 -4.81 19.55
C ASN A 16 13.84 -5.82 18.39
N GLU A 17 14.57 -5.61 17.29
CA GLU A 17 14.66 -6.49 16.10
C GLU A 17 13.33 -6.87 15.41
N LYS A 18 12.19 -6.36 15.90
CA LYS A 18 10.88 -6.54 15.28
C LYS A 18 10.67 -5.46 14.24
N ARG A 19 10.76 -5.85 12.97
CA ARG A 19 10.34 -5.02 11.84
C ARG A 19 8.83 -4.79 11.95
N ASN A 20 8.44 -3.61 12.38
CA ASN A 20 7.04 -3.19 12.33
C ASN A 20 6.81 -2.51 10.98
N PHE A 21 5.86 -3.05 10.21
CA PHE A 21 5.34 -2.39 9.02
C PHE A 21 4.11 -1.59 9.45
N GLU A 22 4.20 -0.26 9.47
CA GLU A 22 3.00 0.57 9.57
C GLU A 22 2.39 0.65 8.17
N PHE A 23 1.22 0.03 8.00
CA PHE A 23 0.51 -0.02 6.72
C PHE A 23 -0.95 0.36 6.94
N GLU A 24 -1.34 1.56 6.51
CA GLU A 24 -2.71 2.05 6.59
C GLU A 24 -3.51 1.60 5.36
N LEU A 25 -4.07 0.38 5.44
CA LEU A 25 -4.91 -0.24 4.39
C LEU A 25 -6.38 0.21 4.40
N THR A 26 -6.76 1.15 5.25
CA THR A 26 -8.15 1.41 5.59
C THR A 26 -8.99 1.83 4.38
N GLU A 27 -8.40 2.60 3.46
CA GLU A 27 -9.09 3.08 2.26
C GLU A 27 -9.18 2.02 1.14
N LEU A 28 -8.13 1.22 0.95
CA LEU A 28 -8.17 0.09 0.00
C LEU A 28 -9.23 -0.93 0.44
N ASN A 29 -9.20 -1.34 1.71
CA ASN A 29 -10.15 -2.30 2.27
C ASN A 29 -11.60 -1.80 2.14
N LYS A 30 -11.82 -0.50 2.36
CA LYS A 30 -13.14 0.12 2.14
C LYS A 30 -13.59 -0.03 0.69
N HIS A 31 -12.76 0.33 -0.28
CA HIS A 31 -13.15 0.23 -1.69
C HIS A 31 -13.38 -1.22 -2.15
N LEU A 32 -12.59 -2.17 -1.66
CA LEU A 32 -12.83 -3.60 -1.91
C LEU A 32 -14.20 -4.04 -1.37
N SER A 33 -14.58 -3.59 -0.17
CA SER A 33 -15.89 -3.88 0.42
C SER A 33 -17.07 -3.24 -0.34
N GLU A 34 -16.82 -2.13 -1.04
CA GLU A 34 -17.79 -1.42 -1.90
C GLU A 34 -17.93 -2.05 -3.31
N GLY A 35 -17.27 -3.18 -3.56
CA GLY A 35 -17.33 -3.93 -4.81
C GLY A 35 -16.36 -3.46 -5.90
N TRP A 36 -15.35 -2.66 -5.55
CA TRP A 36 -14.23 -2.39 -6.46
C TRP A 36 -13.25 -3.56 -6.44
N TYR A 37 -12.56 -3.80 -7.56
CA TYR A 37 -11.50 -4.80 -7.64
C TYR A 37 -10.19 -4.17 -8.12
N ILE A 38 -9.07 -4.77 -7.72
CA ILE A 38 -7.73 -4.35 -8.16
C ILE A 38 -7.54 -4.87 -9.58
N GLU A 39 -7.48 -3.95 -10.53
CA GLU A 39 -7.20 -4.25 -11.94
C GLU A 39 -5.69 -4.38 -12.18
N LYS A 40 -4.91 -3.49 -11.57
CA LYS A 40 -3.45 -3.47 -11.67
C LYS A 40 -2.85 -2.94 -10.38
N TYR A 41 -1.62 -3.37 -10.07
CA TYR A 41 -0.81 -2.71 -9.06
C TYR A 41 0.64 -2.59 -9.51
N ASP A 42 1.36 -1.64 -8.93
CA ASP A 42 2.79 -1.45 -9.12
C ASP A 42 3.47 -1.15 -7.78
N ILE A 43 4.72 -1.56 -7.63
CA ILE A 43 5.51 -1.36 -6.42
C ILE A 43 6.68 -0.45 -6.75
N VAL A 44 6.62 0.77 -6.22
CA VAL A 44 7.69 1.76 -6.35
C VAL A 44 8.59 1.65 -5.14
N THR A 45 9.78 1.10 -5.34
CA THR A 45 10.81 0.99 -4.30
C THR A 45 11.85 2.09 -4.46
N ASN A 46 12.34 2.65 -3.35
CA ASN A 46 13.50 3.53 -3.37
C ASN A 46 14.69 2.77 -2.77
N PRO A 47 15.77 2.50 -3.54
CA PRO A 47 16.90 1.69 -3.08
C PRO A 47 17.66 2.30 -1.88
N ILE A 48 17.44 3.58 -1.58
CA ILE A 48 18.09 4.29 -0.47
C ILE A 48 17.27 4.19 0.83
N SER A 49 15.99 3.82 0.76
CA SER A 49 15.10 3.79 1.93
C SER A 49 14.47 2.42 2.17
N LEU A 50 14.24 2.05 3.43
CA LEU A 50 13.42 0.88 3.80
C LEU A 50 11.91 1.14 3.63
N ALA A 51 11.55 2.10 2.77
CA ALA A 51 10.20 2.45 2.43
C ALA A 51 9.93 2.18 0.94
N PHE A 52 8.71 1.74 0.65
CA PHE A 52 8.21 1.55 -0.70
C PHE A 52 6.74 1.97 -0.76
N SER A 53 6.27 2.30 -1.95
CA SER A 53 4.87 2.63 -2.19
C SER A 53 4.27 1.57 -3.10
N ILE A 54 3.03 1.15 -2.80
CA ILE A 54 2.24 0.32 -3.68
C ILE A 54 1.16 1.20 -4.30
N ILE A 55 1.11 1.23 -5.62
CA ILE A 55 0.08 1.93 -6.38
C ILE A 55 -0.95 0.91 -6.82
N TYR A 56 -2.21 1.06 -6.42
CA TYR A 56 -3.33 0.22 -6.83
C TYR A 56 -4.21 0.97 -7.81
N GLN A 57 -4.49 0.35 -8.96
CA GLN A 57 -5.54 0.78 -9.87
C GLN A 57 -6.79 -0.06 -9.59
N LEU A 58 -7.85 0.61 -9.12
CA LEU A 58 -9.14 0.00 -8.84
C LEU A 58 -10.13 0.28 -9.95
N THR A 59 -10.91 -0.72 -10.31
CA THR A 59 -12.01 -0.60 -11.27
C THR A 59 -13.31 -1.13 -10.65
N LYS A 60 -14.42 -0.52 -11.06
CA LYS A 60 -15.79 -0.92 -10.72
C LYS A 60 -16.60 -1.10 -11.98
#